data_AF-A0A662Z9Q8-F1
#
_entry.id   AF-A0A662Z9Q8-F1
#
_cell.length_a   1.000
_cell.length_b   1.000
_cell.length_c   1.000
_cell.angle_alpha   90.00
_cell.angle_beta   90.00
_cell.angle_gamma   90.00
#
_symmetry.space_group_name_H-M   'P 1'
#
loop_
_entity.id
_entity.type
_entity.pdbx_description
1 polymer ?
#
loop_
_entity_poly.entity_id
_entity_poly.type
_entity_poly.pdbx_seq_one_letter_code
_entity_poly.pdbx_strand_id
1 'polypeptide(L)'
;MSEELENKDDFVKFDDEVSDDKKKSGIEDEISKIFKSADSLIEILEKIAPQINSDKVVNPEAFLKIIKPLCISVENTLPMLMECQDNLEYLKDDNSFVLRQKIAHIEDDLLPPIIEYIRAHDKKD
;
A
#
# COMPACT_ATOMS: atom_id res chain seq x y z
N MET A 1 51.91 -8.16 -50.11
CA MET A 1 52.11 -6.91 -49.36
C MET A 1 51.49 -5.83 -50.23
N SER A 2 50.34 -5.26 -49.89
CA SER A 2 50.03 -4.65 -48.58
C SER A 2 48.57 -4.87 -48.19
N GLU A 3 48.36 -4.95 -46.88
CA GLU A 3 47.10 -5.22 -46.18
C GLU A 3 46.12 -4.04 -46.31
N GLU A 4 44.88 -4.30 -46.70
CA GLU A 4 43.76 -3.40 -46.50
C GLU A 4 43.04 -3.81 -45.21
N LEU A 5 43.06 -2.90 -44.24
CA LEU A 5 42.43 -3.02 -42.93
C LEU A 5 40.91 -3.15 -43.06
N GLU A 6 40.39 -4.32 -42.70
CA GLU A 6 38.96 -4.59 -42.52
C GLU A 6 38.48 -3.93 -41.22
N ASN A 7 38.04 -2.66 -41.28
CA ASN A 7 37.27 -2.05 -40.20
C ASN A 7 35.85 -2.62 -40.20
N LYS A 8 35.61 -3.63 -39.38
CA LYS A 8 34.28 -4.03 -38.94
C LYS A 8 33.79 -3.03 -37.90
N ASP A 9 33.25 -1.91 -38.37
CA ASP A 9 32.40 -1.07 -37.55
C ASP A 9 31.11 -1.84 -37.23
N ASP A 10 31.05 -2.22 -35.96
CA ASP A 10 29.96 -2.90 -35.27
C ASP A 10 28.76 -1.95 -35.17
N PHE A 11 28.02 -1.79 -36.28
CA PHE A 11 26.79 -0.98 -36.27
C PHE A 11 25.63 -1.84 -35.76
N VAL A 12 25.56 -1.98 -34.44
CA VAL A 12 24.35 -2.45 -33.75
C VAL A 12 23.26 -1.41 -34.04
N LYS A 13 22.39 -1.70 -35.01
CA LYS A 13 21.14 -0.98 -35.18
C LYS A 13 20.30 -1.25 -33.92
N PHE A 14 20.30 -0.30 -33.00
CA PHE A 14 19.26 -0.22 -31.99
C PHE A 14 17.95 0.03 -32.74
N ASP A 15 17.14 -1.02 -32.82
CA ASP A 15 15.77 -0.96 -33.29
C ASP A 15 15.00 -0.12 -32.25
N ASP A 16 14.88 1.17 -32.54
CA ASP A 16 14.34 2.22 -31.68
C ASP A 16 12.80 2.19 -31.66
N GLU A 17 12.22 0.99 -31.56
CA GLU A 17 10.77 0.79 -31.43
C GLU A 17 10.45 -0.33 -30.43
N VAL A 18 10.97 -0.21 -29.20
CA VAL A 18 10.31 -0.87 -28.07
C VAL A 18 9.13 0.01 -27.68
N SER A 19 7.95 -0.38 -28.16
CA SER A 19 6.67 0.29 -27.91
C SER A 19 6.50 0.61 -26.41
N ASP A 20 6.56 1.90 -26.08
CA ASP A 20 6.45 2.47 -24.73
C ASP A 20 5.07 2.19 -24.07
N ASP A 21 4.07 1.80 -24.86
CA ASP A 21 2.69 1.64 -24.40
C ASP A 21 2.43 0.37 -23.56
N LYS A 22 3.25 -0.69 -23.70
CA LYS A 22 2.98 -1.96 -22.97
C LYS A 22 3.41 -1.95 -21.50
N LYS A 23 4.38 -1.11 -21.12
CA LYS A 23 4.86 -1.03 -19.72
C LYS A 23 3.97 -0.17 -18.82
N LYS A 24 3.35 0.88 -19.36
CA LYS A 24 2.43 1.75 -18.58
C LYS A 24 1.25 0.97 -17.99
N SER A 25 0.63 0.07 -18.76
CA SER A 25 -0.56 -0.65 -18.29
C SER A 25 -0.31 -1.54 -17.06
N GLY A 26 0.88 -2.14 -16.94
CA GLY A 26 1.18 -3.05 -15.83
C GLY A 26 1.37 -2.33 -14.48
N ILE A 27 2.04 -1.18 -14.50
CA ILE A 27 2.30 -0.38 -13.29
C ILE A 27 1.01 0.28 -12.81
N GLU A 28 0.21 0.83 -13.73
CA GLU A 28 -1.11 1.42 -13.41
C GLU A 28 -2.05 0.37 -12.79
N ASP A 29 -2.03 -0.87 -13.30
CA ASP A 29 -2.79 -1.99 -12.74
C ASP A 29 -2.34 -2.36 -11.31
N GLU A 30 -1.04 -2.32 -11.03
CA GLU A 30 -0.49 -2.57 -9.70
C GLU A 30 -0.86 -1.45 -8.72
N ILE A 31 -0.75 -0.19 -9.12
CA ILE A 31 -1.19 0.97 -8.33
C ILE A 31 -2.68 0.83 -8.01
N SER A 32 -3.51 0.48 -9.00
CA SER A 32 -4.95 0.28 -8.80
C SER A 32 -5.26 -0.82 -7.77
N LYS A 33 -4.49 -1.92 -7.77
CA LYS A 33 -4.65 -3.00 -6.79
C LYS A 33 -4.26 -2.57 -5.38
N ILE A 34 -3.19 -1.78 -5.24
CA ILE A 34 -2.77 -1.22 -3.95
C ILE A 34 -3.86 -0.31 -3.40
N PHE A 35 -4.42 0.56 -4.24
CA PHE A 35 -5.51 1.45 -3.85
C PHE A 35 -6.76 0.70 -3.40
N LYS A 36 -7.20 -0.31 -4.17
CA LYS A 36 -8.34 -1.15 -3.79
C LYS A 36 -8.10 -1.90 -2.48
N SER A 37 -6.86 -2.30 -2.22
CA SER A 37 -6.48 -2.97 -0.98
C SER A 37 -6.52 -2.00 0.20
N ALA A 38 -6.01 -0.77 0.03
CA ALA A 38 -6.11 0.29 1.02
C ALA A 38 -7.57 0.68 1.30
N ASP A 39 -8.41 0.79 0.27
CA ASP A 39 -9.85 1.05 0.39
C ASP A 39 -10.56 -0.05 1.18
N SER A 40 -10.28 -1.31 0.84
CA SER A 40 -10.85 -2.46 1.56
C SER A 40 -10.44 -2.46 3.03
N LEU A 41 -9.19 -2.06 3.33
CA LEU A 41 -8.68 -1.96 4.69
C LEU A 41 -9.41 -0.86 5.47
N ILE A 42 -9.55 0.32 4.87
CA ILE A 42 -10.30 1.45 5.42
C ILE A 42 -11.74 1.03 5.73
N GLU A 43 -12.44 0.41 4.77
CA GLU A 43 -13.83 -0.02 4.98
C GLU A 43 -13.99 -1.00 6.16
N ILE A 44 -13.03 -1.91 6.35
CA ILE A 44 -13.04 -2.84 7.48
C ILE A 44 -12.85 -2.08 8.79
N LEU A 45 -11.87 -1.16 8.84
CA LEU A 45 -11.57 -0.37 10.03
C LEU A 45 -12.73 0.58 10.39
N GLU A 46 -13.35 1.23 9.41
CA GLU A 46 -14.54 2.08 9.58
C GLU A 46 -15.75 1.32 10.13
N LYS A 47 -15.88 0.02 9.84
CA LYS A 47 -16.93 -0.83 10.42
C LYS A 47 -16.64 -1.23 11.86
N ILE A 48 -15.36 -1.28 12.24
CA ILE A 48 -14.90 -1.69 13.57
C ILE A 48 -14.89 -0.49 14.54
N ALA A 49 -14.43 0.67 14.09
CA ALA A 49 -14.34 1.91 14.88
C ALA A 49 -15.63 2.28 15.66
N PRO A 50 -16.85 2.21 15.09
CA PRO A 50 -18.07 2.49 15.84
C PRO A 50 -18.45 1.37 16.80
N GLN A 51 -18.03 0.12 16.55
CA GLN A 51 -18.32 -0.99 17.44
C GLN A 51 -17.54 -0.88 18.75
N ILE A 52 -16.25 -0.52 18.70
CA ILE A 52 -15.41 -0.32 19.89
C ILE A 52 -15.83 0.88 20.73
N ASN A 53 -16.37 1.93 20.11
CA ASN A 53 -16.84 3.14 20.78
C ASN A 53 -18.25 3.00 21.34
N SER A 54 -18.92 1.89 21.04
CA SER A 54 -20.25 1.59 21.54
C SER A 54 -20.18 0.43 22.52
N ASP A 55 -20.90 0.48 23.64
CA ASP A 55 -21.04 -0.65 24.58
C ASP A 55 -21.79 -1.87 23.97
N LYS A 56 -21.80 -1.99 22.63
CA LYS A 56 -22.47 -3.04 21.86
C LYS A 56 -21.61 -4.28 21.66
N VAL A 57 -20.35 -4.28 22.07
CA VAL A 57 -19.50 -5.47 21.98
C VAL A 57 -19.97 -6.50 23.00
N VAL A 58 -20.84 -7.41 22.56
CA VAL A 58 -21.47 -8.45 23.40
C VAL A 58 -20.43 -9.43 23.96
N ASN A 59 -19.35 -9.70 23.22
CA ASN A 59 -18.27 -10.58 23.64
C ASN A 59 -16.90 -9.94 23.34
N PRO A 60 -16.35 -9.16 24.30
CA PRO A 60 -15.06 -8.49 24.12
C PRO A 60 -13.90 -9.45 23.84
N GLU A 61 -13.89 -10.65 24.43
CA GLU A 61 -12.79 -11.60 24.24
C GLU A 61 -12.76 -12.18 22.82
N ALA A 62 -13.93 -12.56 22.29
CA ALA A 62 -14.04 -13.03 20.91
C ALA A 62 -13.71 -11.91 19.92
N PHE A 63 -14.15 -10.69 20.22
CA PHE A 63 -13.86 -9.51 19.41
C PHE A 63 -12.36 -9.19 19.39
N LEU A 64 -11.68 -9.24 20.54
CA LEU A 64 -10.22 -9.10 20.67
C LEU A 64 -9.45 -10.11 19.80
N LYS A 65 -9.91 -11.36 19.74
CA LYS A 65 -9.28 -12.40 18.91
C LYS A 65 -9.34 -12.09 17.40
N ILE A 66 -10.26 -11.22 16.98
CA ILE A 66 -10.42 -10.78 15.58
C ILE A 66 -9.62 -9.50 15.31
N ILE A 67 -9.79 -8.48 16.16
CA ILE A 67 -9.19 -7.16 15.90
C ILE A 67 -7.68 -7.11 16.13
N LYS A 68 -7.13 -7.96 17.02
CA LYS A 68 -5.67 -7.99 17.25
C LYS A 68 -4.88 -8.44 16.02
N PRO A 69 -5.18 -9.60 15.39
CA PRO A 69 -4.54 -9.97 14.13
C PRO A 69 -4.73 -8.92 13.03
N LEU A 70 -5.90 -8.27 12.98
CA LEU A 70 -6.16 -7.22 12.02
C LEU A 70 -5.24 -6.01 12.23
N CYS A 71 -5.11 -5.49 13.46
CA CYS A 71 -4.19 -4.40 13.77
C CYS A 71 -2.75 -4.74 13.37
N ILE A 72 -2.27 -5.93 13.72
CA ILE A 72 -0.92 -6.38 13.32
C ILE A 72 -0.80 -6.40 11.79
N SER A 73 -1.83 -6.87 11.07
CA SER A 73 -1.82 -6.87 9.60
C SER A 73 -1.78 -5.45 9.03
N VAL A 74 -2.51 -4.51 9.63
CA VAL A 74 -2.51 -3.09 9.21
C VAL A 74 -1.13 -2.47 9.45
N GLU A 75 -0.58 -2.64 10.65
CA GLU A 75 0.75 -2.14 11.03
C GLU A 75 1.86 -2.67 10.11
N ASN A 76 1.75 -3.93 9.65
CA ASN A 76 2.70 -4.50 8.69
C ASN A 76 2.49 -4.00 7.25
N THR A 77 1.26 -3.59 6.90
CA THR A 77 0.92 -3.13 5.54
C THR A 77 1.20 -1.65 5.35
N LEU A 78 1.08 -0.83 6.41
CA LEU A 78 1.31 0.61 6.38
C LEU A 78 2.67 1.00 5.78
N PRO A 79 3.81 0.39 6.18
CA PRO A 79 5.10 0.68 5.56
C PRO A 79 5.12 0.45 4.05
N MET A 80 4.42 -0.58 3.56
CA MET A 80 4.32 -0.86 2.11
C MET A 80 3.51 0.22 1.39
N LEU A 81 2.45 0.75 2.02
CA LEU A 81 1.67 1.85 1.46
C LEU A 81 2.49 3.14 1.44
N MET A 82 3.26 3.41 2.49
CA MET A 82 4.17 4.57 2.54
C MET A 82 5.24 4.48 1.45
N GLU A 83 5.89 3.32 1.29
CA GLU A 83 6.87 3.13 0.22
C GLU A 83 6.25 3.32 -1.17
N CYS A 84 5.03 2.83 -1.39
CA CYS A 84 4.30 3.09 -2.62
C CYS A 84 4.00 4.60 -2.80
N GLN A 85 3.61 5.29 -1.73
CA GLN A 85 3.36 6.74 -1.76
C GLN A 85 4.62 7.53 -2.11
N ASP A 86 5.76 7.19 -1.51
CA ASP A 86 7.06 7.81 -1.79
C ASP A 86 7.46 7.61 -3.25
N ASN A 87 7.27 6.39 -3.77
CA ASN A 87 7.54 6.07 -5.18
C ASN A 87 6.64 6.87 -6.13
N LEU A 88 5.35 6.99 -5.82
CA LEU A 88 4.41 7.80 -6.62
C LEU A 88 4.77 9.30 -6.55
N GLU A 89 5.18 9.79 -5.38
CA GLU A 89 5.58 11.20 -5.20
C GLU A 89 6.85 11.50 -6.00
N TYR A 90 7.84 10.58 -5.99
CA TYR A 90 9.04 10.69 -6.82
C TYR A 90 8.70 10.75 -8.31
N LEU A 91 7.72 9.96 -8.75
CA LEU A 91 7.20 9.98 -10.12
C LEU A 91 6.32 11.19 -10.44
N LYS A 92 6.02 12.05 -9.44
CA LYS A 92 5.08 13.18 -9.53
C LYS A 92 3.69 12.75 -10.00
N ASP A 93 3.27 11.57 -9.59
CA ASP A 93 1.94 11.04 -9.87
C ASP A 93 0.95 11.58 -8.83
N ASP A 94 -0.20 12.10 -9.28
CA ASP A 94 -1.23 12.67 -8.41
C ASP A 94 -1.81 11.63 -7.43
N ASN A 95 -1.70 10.34 -7.74
CA ASN A 95 -2.09 9.27 -6.83
C ASN A 95 -1.27 9.29 -5.54
N SER A 96 -0.06 9.84 -5.51
CA SER A 96 0.72 10.01 -4.29
C SER A 96 -0.06 10.77 -3.21
N PHE A 97 -0.73 11.85 -3.58
CA PHE A 97 -1.53 12.66 -2.68
C PHE A 97 -2.74 11.89 -2.15
N VAL A 98 -3.43 11.15 -3.04
CA VAL A 98 -4.59 10.35 -2.66
C VAL A 98 -4.18 9.21 -1.72
N LEU A 99 -3.08 8.53 -2.00
CA LEU A 99 -2.57 7.45 -1.15
C LEU A 99 -2.12 7.99 0.22
N ARG A 100 -1.48 9.17 0.25
CA ARG A 100 -1.12 9.85 1.50
C ARG A 100 -2.34 10.16 2.36
N GLN A 101 -3.44 10.62 1.76
CA GLN A 101 -4.69 10.86 2.50
C GLN A 101 -5.27 9.56 3.10
N LYS A 102 -5.20 8.46 2.35
CA LYS A 102 -5.64 7.15 2.84
C LYS A 102 -4.78 6.65 4.01
N ILE A 103 -3.46 6.78 3.90
CA ILE A 103 -2.51 6.43 4.96
C ILE A 103 -2.82 7.25 6.22
N ALA A 104 -2.93 8.57 6.10
CA ALA A 104 -3.25 9.45 7.22
C ALA A 104 -4.59 9.07 7.88
N HIS A 105 -5.62 8.76 7.09
CA HIS A 105 -6.90 8.32 7.64
C HIS A 105 -6.78 7.01 8.43
N ILE A 106 -5.97 6.06 7.94
CA ILE A 106 -5.71 4.81 8.67
C ILE A 106 -4.93 5.09 9.97
N GLU A 107 -3.85 5.87 9.91
CA GLU A 107 -2.92 6.09 11.03
C GLU A 107 -3.46 7.02 12.11
N ASP A 108 -4.11 8.11 11.71
CA ASP A 108 -4.50 9.18 12.63
C ASP A 108 -5.93 9.02 13.14
N ASP A 109 -6.84 8.47 12.32
CA ASP A 109 -8.27 8.41 12.67
C ASP A 109 -8.73 6.99 13.07
N LEU A 110 -8.35 5.97 12.30
CA LEU A 110 -8.95 4.63 12.42
C LEU A 110 -8.19 3.69 13.36
N LEU A 111 -6.86 3.64 13.28
CA LEU A 111 -6.04 2.76 14.12
C LEU A 111 -6.02 3.13 15.60
N PRO A 112 -5.84 4.42 15.98
CA PRO A 112 -5.67 4.79 17.39
C PRO A 112 -6.79 4.28 18.31
N PRO A 113 -8.09 4.47 18.00
CA PRO A 113 -9.15 4.00 18.89
C PRO A 113 -9.18 2.46 19.00
N ILE A 114 -8.83 1.73 17.93
CA ILE A 114 -8.79 0.26 17.96
C ILE A 114 -7.65 -0.22 18.85
N ILE A 115 -6.48 0.41 18.76
CA ILE A 115 -5.32 0.10 19.61
C ILE A 115 -5.64 0.41 21.08
N GLU A 116 -6.29 1.53 21.36
CA GLU A 116 -6.72 1.89 22.72
C GLU A 116 -7.71 0.87 23.27
N TYR A 117 -8.70 0.45 22.48
CA TYR A 117 -9.64 -0.59 22.87
C TYR A 117 -8.93 -1.90 23.21
N ILE A 118 -7.99 -2.34 22.35
CA ILE A 118 -7.16 -3.53 22.60
C ILE A 118 -6.41 -3.37 23.92
N ARG A 119 -5.71 -2.26 24.14
CA ARG A 119 -4.95 -2.03 25.39
C ARG A 119 -5.85 -2.00 26.63
N ALA A 120 -7.05 -1.47 26.53
CA ALA A 120 -7.99 -1.41 27.65
C ALA A 120 -8.52 -2.80 28.04
N HIS A 121 -8.73 -3.69 27.06
CA HIS A 121 -9.34 -5.00 27.26
C HIS A 121 -8.35 -6.16 27.27
N ASP A 122 -7.09 -5.92 26.88
CA ASP A 122 -5.99 -6.88 26.97
C ASP A 122 -5.23 -6.79 28.30
N LYS A 123 -5.64 -5.89 29.20
CA LYS A 123 -5.28 -5.96 30.61
C LYS A 123 -5.90 -7.21 31.21
N LYS A 124 -5.23 -8.34 31.02
CA LYS A 124 -5.30 -9.47 31.94
C LYS A 124 -4.64 -9.07 33.26
N ASP A 125 -5.31 -9.44 34.35
CA ASP A 125 -4.72 -9.66 35.67
C ASP A 125 -3.33 -10.33 35.60
#